data_AF-A0A2H5AT77-F1
#
_entry.id   AF-A0A2H5AT77-F1
#
_cell.length_a   1.000
_cell.length_b   1.000
_cell.length_c   1.000
_cell.angle_alpha   90.00
_cell.angle_beta   90.00
_cell.angle_gamma   90.00
#
_symmetry.space_group_name_H-M   'P 1'
#
loop_
_entity.id
_entity.type
_entity.pdbx_description
1 polymer ?
#
loop_
_entity_poly.entity_id
_entity_poly.type
_entity_poly.pdbx_seq_one_letter_code
_entity_poly.pdbx_strand_id
1 'polypeptide(L)'
;MVLFPFGAPEPQWRRGPSTRSPGTKRGAVTTTTDRPHTPDNLDDDDYPAYTMGRAAEMTGTTPGFLRALGEQGLITPLRSEGGHRRYSRYQLRIAMRARDLVDQGTAIEAACRIVILEDQLEEALRINEQLRRSQHGQEPAADT
;
A
#
# COMPACT_ATOMS: atom_id res chain seq x y z
N MET A 1 -40.35 -28.31 7.83
CA MET A 1 -39.88 -29.65 7.41
C MET A 1 -39.34 -29.47 6.01
N VAL A 2 -38.05 -29.18 5.81
CA VAL A 2 -36.82 -30.00 5.94
C VAL A 2 -35.67 -29.03 6.29
N LEU A 3 -34.92 -29.12 7.40
CA LEU A 3 -33.94 -30.12 7.87
C LEU A 3 -32.76 -30.34 6.90
N PHE A 4 -31.70 -29.54 7.05
CA PHE A 4 -30.33 -29.87 6.59
C PHE A 4 -29.44 -30.12 7.82
N PRO A 5 -28.77 -31.29 7.93
CA PRO A 5 -27.91 -31.64 9.05
C PRO A 5 -26.42 -31.24 8.85
N PHE A 6 -25.81 -30.79 9.94
CA PHE A 6 -24.59 -31.32 10.57
C PHE A 6 -23.49 -31.94 9.68
N GLY A 7 -22.27 -31.37 9.76
CA GLY A 7 -21.01 -32.12 9.72
C GLY A 7 -20.29 -32.23 8.36
N ALA A 8 -19.40 -31.27 8.07
CA ALA A 8 -18.34 -31.45 7.09
C ALA A 8 -17.00 -31.71 7.83
N PRO A 9 -16.38 -32.90 7.68
CA PRO A 9 -15.04 -33.18 8.20
C PRO A 9 -13.90 -32.69 7.28
N GLU A 10 -12.73 -32.52 7.90
CA GLU A 10 -11.50 -31.86 7.46
C GLU A 10 -10.90 -32.18 6.07
N PRO A 11 -10.09 -31.25 5.52
CA PRO A 11 -9.41 -31.39 4.23
C PRO A 11 -8.18 -32.32 4.26
N GLN A 12 -8.22 -33.26 3.33
CA GLN A 12 -7.22 -34.27 2.98
C GLN A 12 -6.06 -33.72 2.12
N TRP A 13 -5.11 -33.02 2.74
CA TRP A 13 -3.86 -32.59 2.08
C TRP A 13 -2.78 -33.69 2.10
N ARG A 14 -3.00 -34.83 1.43
CA ARG A 14 -1.90 -35.76 1.08
C ARG A 14 -2.15 -36.50 -0.24
N ARG A 15 -1.36 -36.16 -1.27
CA ARG A 15 -0.40 -37.03 -1.99
C ARG A 15 0.18 -36.29 -3.22
N GLY A 16 1.50 -36.39 -3.39
CA GLY A 16 2.31 -35.66 -4.40
C GLY A 16 2.18 -36.17 -5.85
N PRO A 17 3.13 -35.78 -6.73
CA PRO A 17 4.32 -36.62 -6.84
C PRO A 17 5.67 -35.89 -6.99
N SER A 18 6.69 -36.62 -6.57
CA SER A 18 8.13 -36.36 -6.64
C SER A 18 8.68 -36.52 -8.07
N THR A 19 9.42 -35.50 -8.55
CA THR A 19 10.60 -35.59 -9.44
C THR A 19 11.50 -34.40 -9.05
N ARG A 20 12.84 -34.43 -8.97
CA ARG A 20 13.86 -34.91 -9.90
C ARG A 20 15.25 -34.92 -9.23
N SER A 21 16.09 -35.82 -9.73
CA SER A 21 17.50 -36.17 -9.44
C SER A 21 18.57 -35.04 -9.44
N PRO A 22 19.83 -35.33 -9.02
CA PRO A 22 20.83 -34.35 -8.57
C PRO A 22 21.88 -33.97 -9.64
N GLY A 23 22.60 -32.86 -9.40
CA GLY A 23 23.71 -32.40 -10.25
C GLY A 23 24.69 -31.42 -9.58
N THR A 24 25.68 -31.96 -8.85
CA THR A 24 27.14 -31.80 -9.11
C THR A 24 27.72 -30.43 -9.56
N LYS A 25 28.52 -29.85 -8.64
CA LYS A 25 29.87 -29.19 -8.77
C LYS A 25 30.01 -27.67 -8.76
N ARG A 26 30.70 -27.23 -7.69
CA ARG A 26 31.91 -26.37 -7.62
C ARG A 26 31.97 -25.11 -8.50
N GLY A 27 31.98 -23.97 -7.83
CA GLY A 27 32.63 -22.74 -8.26
C GLY A 27 32.82 -21.84 -7.04
N ALA A 28 34.08 -21.57 -6.69
CA ALA A 28 34.45 -20.60 -5.68
C ALA A 28 34.18 -19.17 -6.17
N VAL A 29 34.00 -18.23 -5.24
CA VAL A 29 34.53 -16.85 -5.20
C VAL A 29 33.54 -15.93 -4.48
N THR A 30 33.95 -15.56 -3.26
CA THR A 30 33.88 -14.24 -2.64
C THR A 30 32.72 -13.33 -3.04
N THR A 31 31.72 -13.21 -2.17
CA THR A 31 31.08 -11.91 -1.92
C THR A 31 30.58 -11.89 -0.48
N THR A 32 31.16 -10.97 0.28
CA THR A 32 30.61 -10.25 1.43
C THR A 32 29.40 -10.89 2.11
N THR A 33 29.60 -11.34 3.36
CA THR A 33 28.58 -11.56 4.38
C THR A 33 27.37 -10.66 4.16
N ASP A 34 26.31 -11.24 3.59
CA ASP A 34 24.95 -10.73 3.58
C ASP A 34 24.49 -10.68 5.04
N ARG A 35 24.88 -9.60 5.72
CA ARG A 35 24.20 -9.18 6.94
C ARG A 35 22.78 -8.87 6.50
N PRO A 36 21.74 -9.45 7.11
CA PRO A 36 20.38 -9.10 6.77
C PRO A 36 20.26 -7.58 6.89
N HIS A 37 20.04 -6.94 5.74
CA HIS A 37 19.74 -5.53 5.62
C HIS A 37 18.50 -5.32 6.48
N THR A 38 18.68 -4.91 7.73
CA THR A 38 17.57 -4.55 8.59
C THR A 38 17.04 -3.27 7.95
N PRO A 39 15.85 -3.26 7.35
CA PRO A 39 15.31 -1.99 6.89
C PRO A 39 15.08 -1.20 8.17
N ASP A 40 15.90 -0.17 8.33
CA ASP A 40 15.68 0.96 9.23
C ASP A 40 14.47 1.77 8.71
N ASN A 41 13.34 1.09 8.52
CA ASN A 41 12.14 1.62 7.89
C ASN A 41 10.94 1.45 8.82
N LEU A 42 11.13 1.85 10.08
CA LEU A 42 10.03 2.12 11.01
C LEU A 42 9.14 3.28 10.52
N ASP A 43 9.66 4.03 9.52
CA ASP A 43 9.01 5.09 8.74
C ASP A 43 8.52 4.62 7.36
N ASP A 44 8.35 3.31 7.14
CA ASP A 44 7.65 2.84 5.94
C ASP A 44 6.18 3.25 6.05
N ASP A 45 5.89 4.44 5.54
CA ASP A 45 4.60 5.10 5.60
C ASP A 45 3.52 4.30 4.85
N ASP A 46 3.94 3.40 3.95
CA ASP A 46 3.09 2.49 3.18
C ASP A 46 2.89 1.12 3.84
N TYR A 47 3.62 0.81 4.90
CA TYR A 47 3.45 -0.45 5.63
C TYR A 47 2.05 -0.53 6.29
N PRO A 48 1.23 -1.55 5.95
CA PRO A 48 -0.16 -1.63 6.39
C PRO A 48 -0.27 -2.17 7.83
N ALA A 49 0.10 -1.34 8.81
CA ALA A 49 0.15 -1.69 10.22
C ALA A 49 -1.21 -1.60 10.94
N TYR A 50 -2.11 -0.72 10.49
CA TYR A 50 -3.25 -0.31 11.31
C TYR A 50 -4.53 -1.06 10.95
N THR A 51 -5.22 -1.58 11.96
CA THR A 51 -6.55 -2.16 11.80
C THR A 51 -7.62 -1.09 11.68
N MET A 52 -8.81 -1.46 11.22
CA MET A 52 -9.97 -0.58 11.06
C MET A 52 -10.27 0.30 12.30
N GLY A 53 -10.35 -0.32 13.48
CA GLY A 53 -10.68 0.39 14.72
C GLY A 53 -9.58 1.37 15.10
N ARG A 54 -8.31 0.95 14.99
CA ARG A 54 -7.17 1.80 15.29
C ARG A 54 -7.05 2.97 14.31
N ALA A 55 -7.31 2.74 13.03
CA ALA A 55 -7.36 3.77 12.01
C ALA A 55 -8.44 4.82 12.30
N ALA A 56 -9.64 4.38 12.71
CA ALA A 56 -10.74 5.27 13.07
C ALA A 56 -10.38 6.15 14.28
N GLU A 57 -9.79 5.56 15.33
CA GLU A 57 -9.29 6.31 16.50
C GLU A 57 -8.23 7.35 16.11
N MET A 58 -7.22 6.95 15.35
CA MET A 58 -6.09 7.82 14.98
C MET A 58 -6.51 9.00 14.09
N THR A 59 -7.50 8.78 13.23
CA THR A 59 -8.04 9.83 12.33
C THR A 59 -9.17 10.63 12.99
N GLY A 60 -9.63 10.22 14.17
CA GLY A 60 -10.82 10.76 14.85
C GLY A 60 -12.10 10.62 14.02
N THR A 61 -12.17 9.61 13.15
CA THR A 61 -13.32 9.36 12.26
C THR A 61 -14.07 8.09 12.67
N THR A 62 -15.17 7.79 11.98
CA THR A 62 -15.90 6.53 12.19
C THR A 62 -15.40 5.43 11.24
N PRO A 63 -15.54 4.15 11.62
CA PRO A 63 -15.32 3.07 10.66
C PRO A 63 -16.21 3.15 9.41
N GLY A 64 -17.39 3.75 9.51
CA GLY A 64 -18.26 4.00 8.35
C GLY A 64 -17.60 4.95 7.34
N PHE A 65 -16.99 6.03 7.84
CA PHE A 65 -16.28 7.01 7.02
C PHE A 65 -15.13 6.38 6.24
N LEU A 66 -14.26 5.63 6.91
CA LEU A 66 -13.14 4.94 6.24
C LEU A 66 -13.59 3.88 5.22
N ARG A 67 -14.79 3.30 5.36
CA ARG A 67 -15.37 2.42 4.34
C ARG A 67 -15.84 3.23 3.13
N ALA A 68 -16.53 4.34 3.36
CA ALA A 68 -16.97 5.25 2.31
C ALA A 68 -15.79 5.78 1.49
N LEU A 69 -14.68 6.18 2.12
CA LEU A 69 -13.46 6.57 1.40
C LEU A 69 -12.92 5.46 0.50
N GLY A 70 -12.97 4.21 0.97
CA GLY A 70 -12.55 3.06 0.17
C GLY A 70 -13.50 2.71 -0.98
N GLU A 71 -14.80 2.96 -0.82
CA GLU A 71 -15.79 2.80 -1.90
C GLU A 71 -15.59 3.85 -3.01
N GLN A 72 -15.18 5.06 -2.63
CA GLN A 72 -14.82 6.14 -3.57
C GLN A 72 -13.43 5.99 -4.18
N GLY A 73 -12.68 4.94 -3.83
CA GLY A 73 -11.35 4.65 -4.38
C GLY A 73 -10.22 5.56 -3.86
N LEU A 74 -10.48 6.41 -2.87
CA LEU A 74 -9.44 7.27 -2.26
C LEU A 74 -8.41 6.43 -1.50
N ILE A 75 -8.86 5.34 -0.87
CA ILE A 75 -8.00 4.46 -0.06
C ILE A 75 -8.26 3.01 -0.45
N THR A 76 -7.19 2.28 -0.77
CA THR A 76 -7.25 0.84 -1.04
C THR A 76 -6.55 0.06 0.07
N PRO A 77 -7.26 -0.34 1.14
CA PRO A 77 -6.63 -1.05 2.26
C PRO A 77 -6.21 -2.44 1.81
N LEU A 78 -5.02 -2.86 2.25
CA LEU A 78 -4.58 -4.24 2.07
C LEU A 78 -5.46 -5.16 2.93
N ARG A 79 -5.82 -6.32 2.42
CA ARG A 79 -6.48 -7.36 3.21
C ARG A 79 -5.45 -8.34 3.71
N SER A 80 -5.42 -8.58 5.01
CA SER A 80 -4.62 -9.66 5.58
C SER A 80 -5.18 -11.03 5.18
N GLU A 81 -4.42 -12.11 5.42
CA GLU A 81 -4.90 -13.49 5.21
C GLU A 81 -6.22 -13.79 5.95
N GLY A 82 -6.41 -13.21 7.15
CA GLY A 82 -7.69 -13.28 7.89
C GLY A 82 -8.82 -12.35 7.40
N GLY A 83 -8.67 -11.67 6.27
CA GLY A 83 -9.69 -10.82 5.65
C GLY A 83 -9.88 -9.41 6.26
N HIS A 84 -9.12 -9.08 7.31
CA HIS A 84 -9.16 -7.75 7.94
C HIS A 84 -8.49 -6.69 7.07
N ARG A 85 -9.12 -5.51 6.99
CA ARG A 85 -8.55 -4.32 6.33
C ARG A 85 -7.38 -3.80 7.17
N ARG A 86 -6.26 -3.57 6.49
CA ARG A 86 -5.04 -2.97 7.03
C ARG A 86 -4.74 -1.68 6.28
N TYR A 87 -4.44 -0.66 7.05
CA TYR A 87 -4.18 0.70 6.59
C TYR A 87 -2.73 1.07 6.84
N SER A 88 -2.13 1.80 5.90
CA SER A 88 -0.81 2.41 6.07
C SER A 88 -0.92 3.81 6.69
N ARG A 89 0.19 4.39 7.14
CA ARG A 89 0.20 5.78 7.66
C ARG A 89 -0.20 6.77 6.57
N TYR A 90 0.31 6.59 5.36
CA TYR A 90 -0.03 7.40 4.21
C TYR A 90 -1.55 7.45 3.98
N GLN A 91 -2.21 6.29 4.01
CA GLN A 91 -3.66 6.21 3.87
C GLN A 91 -4.41 6.95 4.98
N LEU A 92 -3.90 6.93 6.21
CA LEU A 92 -4.50 7.70 7.31
C LEU A 92 -4.31 9.21 7.13
N ARG A 93 -3.17 9.65 6.59
CA ARG A 93 -2.93 11.07 6.27
C ARG A 93 -3.92 11.58 5.23
N ILE A 94 -4.14 10.81 4.16
CA ILE A 94 -5.15 11.13 3.13
C ILE A 94 -6.55 11.16 3.74
N ALA A 95 -6.89 10.18 4.60
CA ALA A 95 -8.19 10.14 5.24
C ALA A 95 -8.49 11.39 6.08
N MET A 96 -7.47 11.92 6.78
CA MET A 96 -7.61 13.16 7.56
C MET A 96 -7.86 14.39 6.65
N ARG A 97 -7.15 14.52 5.52
CA ARG A 97 -7.42 15.62 4.57
C ARG A 97 -8.86 15.56 4.02
N ALA A 98 -9.31 14.37 3.63
CA ALA A 98 -10.68 14.18 3.16
C ALA A 98 -11.71 14.51 4.24
N ARG A 99 -11.42 14.15 5.50
CA ARG A 99 -12.26 14.52 6.64
C ARG A 99 -12.35 16.04 6.78
N ASP A 100 -11.23 16.76 6.73
CA ASP A 100 -11.21 18.22 6.88
C ASP A 100 -12.09 18.90 5.83
N LEU A 101 -12.09 18.41 4.58
CA LEU A 101 -12.98 18.90 3.51
C LEU A 101 -14.46 18.61 3.80
N VAL A 102 -14.76 17.43 4.34
CA VAL A 102 -16.12 17.03 4.70
C VAL A 102 -16.65 17.83 5.90
N ASP A 103 -15.80 18.10 6.88
CA ASP A 103 -16.11 18.93 8.05
C ASP A 103 -16.39 20.39 7.64
N GLN A 104 -15.86 20.84 6.48
CA GLN A 104 -16.19 22.13 5.85
C GLN A 104 -17.50 22.12 5.04
N GLY A 105 -18.21 20.99 4.98
CA GLY A 105 -19.48 20.84 4.26
C GLY A 105 -19.36 20.27 2.84
N THR A 106 -18.17 19.79 2.45
CA THR A 106 -17.99 19.13 1.15
C THR A 106 -18.57 17.72 1.18
N ALA A 107 -19.27 17.31 0.13
CA ALA A 107 -19.72 15.91 0.01
C ALA A 107 -18.52 14.95 -0.05
N ILE A 108 -18.62 13.77 0.57
CA ILE A 108 -17.53 12.79 0.63
C ILE A 108 -16.98 12.45 -0.76
N GLU A 109 -17.83 12.26 -1.76
CA GLU A 109 -17.41 12.00 -3.14
C GLU A 109 -16.54 13.15 -3.69
N ALA A 110 -16.97 14.40 -3.50
CA ALA A 110 -16.24 15.57 -3.94
C ALA A 110 -14.91 15.72 -3.18
N ALA A 111 -14.91 15.49 -1.87
CA ALA A 111 -13.70 15.53 -1.05
C ALA A 111 -12.67 14.48 -1.52
N CYS A 112 -13.10 13.24 -1.78
CA CYS A 112 -12.24 12.20 -2.35
C CYS A 112 -11.64 12.63 -3.69
N ARG A 113 -12.47 13.19 -4.58
CA ARG A 113 -12.01 13.63 -5.90
C ARG A 113 -11.02 14.78 -5.83
N ILE A 114 -11.25 15.75 -4.92
CA ILE A 114 -10.33 16.87 -4.69
C ILE A 114 -8.97 16.35 -4.26
N VAL A 115 -8.92 15.50 -3.23
CA VAL A 115 -7.64 14.99 -2.70
C VAL A 115 -6.86 14.20 -3.76
N ILE A 116 -7.54 13.36 -4.55
CA ILE A 116 -6.88 12.63 -5.66
C ILE A 116 -6.26 13.59 -6.68
N LEU A 117 -6.98 14.66 -7.04
CA LEU A 117 -6.50 15.64 -8.02
C LEU A 117 -5.34 16.47 -7.46
N GLU A 118 -5.37 16.81 -6.18
CA GLU A 118 -4.28 17.51 -5.50
C GLU A 118 -3.01 16.68 -5.47
N ASP A 119 -3.10 15.39 -5.12
CA ASP A 119 -1.94 14.48 -5.12
C ASP A 119 -1.39 14.29 -6.56
N GLN A 120 -2.26 14.17 -7.57
CA GLN A 120 -1.84 14.10 -8.97
C GLN A 120 -1.16 15.39 -9.45
N LEU A 121 -1.65 16.55 -9.02
CA LEU A 121 -1.07 17.85 -9.34
C LEU A 121 0.31 17.98 -8.71
N GLU A 122 0.46 17.64 -7.43
CA GLU A 122 1.74 17.67 -6.72
C GLU A 122 2.78 16.80 -7.43
N GLU A 123 2.41 15.57 -7.80
CA GLU A 123 3.33 14.66 -8.50
C GLU A 123 3.70 15.17 -9.91
N ALA A 124 2.73 15.71 -10.66
CA ALA A 124 3.00 16.30 -11.97
C ALA A 124 3.95 17.51 -11.88
N LEU A 125 3.77 18.37 -10.87
CA LEU A 125 4.66 19.50 -10.62
C LEU A 125 6.06 19.02 -10.26
N ARG A 126 6.18 18.01 -9.40
CA ARG A 126 7.46 17.41 -9.02
C ARG A 126 8.22 16.86 -10.22
N ILE A 127 7.55 16.09 -11.08
CA ILE A 127 8.15 15.55 -12.31
C ILE A 127 8.59 16.69 -13.25
N ASN A 128 7.76 17.72 -13.42
CA ASN A 128 8.10 18.88 -14.25
C ASN A 128 9.35 19.61 -13.75
N GLU A 129 9.48 19.80 -12.44
CA GLU A 129 10.67 20.42 -11.84
C GLU A 129 11.92 19.56 -12.01
N GLN A 130 11.80 18.23 -11.91
CA GLN A 130 12.91 17.31 -12.17
C GLN A 130 13.35 17.37 -13.64
N LEU A 131 12.40 17.34 -14.58
CA LEU A 131 12.69 17.45 -16.01
C LEU A 131 13.36 18.78 -16.36
N ARG A 132 12.85 19.89 -15.81
CA ARG A 132 13.47 21.22 -15.98
C ARG A 132 14.89 21.23 -15.45
N ARG A 133 15.16 20.67 -14.27
CA ARG A 133 16.52 20.59 -13.71
C ARG A 133 17.47 19.75 -14.58
N SER A 134 17.02 18.61 -15.08
CA SER A 134 17.81 17.76 -15.97
C SER A 134 18.12 18.45 -17.31
N GLN A 135 17.17 19.20 -17.87
CA GLN A 135 17.38 19.96 -19.11
C GLN A 135 18.38 21.12 -18.95
N HIS A 136 18.34 21.85 -17.84
CA HIS A 136 19.30 22.93 -17.56
C HIS A 136 20.70 22.41 -17.18
N GLY A 137 20.83 21.15 -16.75
CA GLY A 137 22.13 20.49 -16.56
C GLY A 137 22.77 19.96 -17.85
N GLN A 138 22.05 20.01 -18.98
CA GLN A 138 22.49 19.54 -20.29
C GLN A 138 22.82 20.68 -21.27
N GLU A 139 22.89 21.93 -20.80
CA GLU A 139 23.42 23.04 -21.61
C GLU A 139 24.90 22.80 -21.97
N PRO A 140 25.24 22.91 -23.26
CA PRO A 140 26.32 22.13 -23.85
C PRO A 140 27.69 22.73 -23.58
N ALA A 141 28.62 21.88 -23.16
CA ALA A 141 30.03 22.06 -23.41
C ALA A 141 30.30 21.92 -24.92
N ALA A 142 29.96 22.94 -25.71
CA ALA A 142 30.40 23.10 -27.10
C ALA A 142 30.23 24.57 -27.49
N ASP A 143 31.31 25.36 -27.44
CA ASP A 143 32.14 25.68 -28.62
C ASP A 143 33.09 26.86 -28.25
N THR A 144 34.39 26.60 -28.12
CA THR A 144 35.49 27.58 -28.18
C THR A 144 36.75 26.85 -28.59
#